data_AF-A0A6J6A014-F1
#
_entry.id   AF-A0A6J6A014-F1
#
_cell.length_a   1.000
_cell.length_b   1.000
_cell.length_c   1.000
_cell.angle_alpha   90.00
_cell.angle_beta   90.00
_cell.angle_gamma   90.00
#
_symmetry.space_group_name_H-M   'P 1'
#
loop_
_entity.id
_entity.type
_entity.pdbx_description
1 polymer ?
#
loop_
_entity_poly.entity_id
_entity_poly.type
_entity_poly.pdbx_seq_one_letter_code
_entity_poly.pdbx_strand_id
1 'polypeptide(L)'
;MLEIETDSISGLGSFLNAIQDFGDRVAELSHLDLSAALVGAPQKLIQSTPPPLRYLYLMRRKAQTTHDAYIDYYFHNHSNFGFITPNISGYTQFHVDAAMSSEAAKRLGVGTTVVDSVSELSIESLDLFFEGIGDGRLGIEAAEDEARFVDRDNSVSFLCSAETIVP
;
A
#
# COMPACT_ATOMS: atom_id res chain seq x y z
N MET A 1 -4.98 -1.63 10.33
CA MET A 1 -3.63 -1.73 9.75
C MET A 1 -2.65 -1.19 10.77
N LEU A 2 -1.51 -1.87 10.99
CA LEU A 2 -0.40 -1.37 11.80
C LEU A 2 0.76 -1.09 10.85
N GLU A 3 1.30 0.12 10.91
CA GLU A 3 2.44 0.54 10.10
C GLU A 3 3.58 1.00 10.99
N ILE A 4 4.80 0.70 10.56
CA ILE A 4 6.02 1.05 11.26
C ILE A 4 7.00 1.55 10.21
N GLU A 5 7.39 2.82 10.33
CA GLU A 5 8.40 3.44 9.49
C GLU A 5 9.75 3.41 10.21
N THR A 6 10.81 3.10 9.46
CA THR A 6 12.19 3.09 9.94
C THR A 6 13.11 3.65 8.87
N ASP A 7 14.10 4.43 9.28
CA ASP A 7 15.12 5.00 8.39
C ASP A 7 16.09 3.94 7.83
N SER A 8 16.07 2.72 8.37
CA SER A 8 16.94 1.63 7.91
C SER A 8 16.27 0.26 7.98
N ILE A 9 16.46 -0.50 6.90
CA ILE A 9 16.04 -1.90 6.80
C ILE A 9 16.98 -2.86 7.56
N SER A 10 18.19 -2.42 7.92
CA SER A 10 19.14 -3.24 8.70
C SER A 10 18.60 -3.61 10.09
N GLY A 11 17.60 -2.87 10.58
CA GLY A 11 16.90 -3.15 11.83
C GLY A 11 15.77 -4.19 11.72
N LEU A 12 15.35 -4.59 10.52
CA LEU A 12 14.14 -5.43 10.34
C LEU A 12 14.26 -6.76 11.08
N GLY A 13 15.42 -7.43 10.97
CA GLY A 13 15.65 -8.72 11.64
C GLY A 13 15.47 -8.64 13.15
N SER A 14 16.10 -7.64 13.77
CA SER A 14 16.00 -7.34 15.20
C SER A 14 14.60 -6.91 15.61
N PHE A 15 13.95 -6.07 14.80
CA PHE A 15 12.58 -5.62 15.04
C PHE A 15 11.61 -6.81 15.07
N LEU A 16 11.64 -7.66 14.04
CA LEU A 16 10.80 -8.85 13.97
C LEU A 16 11.09 -9.84 15.13
N ASN A 17 12.31 -9.86 15.67
CA ASN A 17 12.63 -10.66 16.87
C ASN A 17 12.00 -10.04 18.12
N ALA A 18 12.02 -8.71 18.24
CA ALA A 18 11.42 -8.00 19.37
C ALA A 18 9.89 -8.15 19.42
N ILE A 19 9.25 -8.37 18.27
CA ILE A 19 7.82 -8.63 18.16
C ILE A 19 7.50 -10.10 17.83
N GLN A 20 8.36 -11.03 18.26
CA GLN A 20 8.04 -12.45 18.19
C GLN A 20 6.68 -12.75 18.83
N ASP A 21 6.04 -13.83 18.36
CA ASP A 21 4.72 -14.27 18.81
C ASP A 21 3.59 -13.25 18.55
N PHE A 22 3.81 -12.27 17.65
CA PHE A 22 2.81 -11.27 17.27
C PHE A 22 1.48 -11.92 16.89
N GLY A 23 1.49 -12.91 16.00
CA GLY A 23 0.29 -13.62 15.53
C GLY A 23 -0.51 -14.21 16.69
N ASP A 24 0.15 -14.90 17.62
CA ASP A 24 -0.50 -15.49 18.79
C ASP A 24 -1.15 -14.40 19.67
N ARG A 25 -0.49 -13.25 19.84
CA ARG A 25 -0.99 -12.13 20.64
C ARG A 25 -2.23 -11.46 20.03
N VAL A 26 -2.46 -11.58 18.73
CA VAL A 26 -3.58 -10.94 18.02
C VAL A 26 -4.55 -11.95 17.39
N ALA A 27 -4.38 -13.25 17.66
CA ALA A 27 -5.15 -14.31 17.04
C ALA A 27 -6.66 -14.23 17.31
N GLU A 28 -7.05 -13.72 18.49
CA GLU A 28 -8.46 -13.51 18.83
C GLU A 28 -9.06 -12.23 18.24
N LEU A 29 -8.21 -11.34 17.70
CA LEU A 29 -8.59 -10.01 17.20
C LEU A 29 -8.48 -9.89 15.68
N SER A 30 -7.85 -10.86 15.00
CA SER A 30 -7.61 -10.80 13.56
C SER A 30 -7.69 -12.17 12.91
N HIS A 31 -8.13 -12.17 11.64
CA HIS A 31 -8.01 -13.33 10.77
C HIS A 31 -6.58 -13.40 10.25
N LEU A 32 -5.72 -14.15 10.96
CA LEU A 32 -4.29 -14.24 10.64
C LEU A 32 -4.06 -14.74 9.21
N ASP A 33 -4.86 -15.68 8.73
CA ASP A 33 -4.83 -16.24 7.37
C ASP A 33 -5.21 -15.24 6.28
N LEU A 34 -6.03 -14.24 6.61
CA LEU A 34 -6.42 -13.13 5.73
C LEU A 34 -5.59 -11.86 5.96
N SER A 35 -4.61 -11.92 6.85
CA SER A 35 -3.69 -10.83 7.16
C SER A 35 -2.41 -10.95 6.33
N ALA A 36 -1.64 -9.86 6.25
CA ALA A 36 -0.37 -9.81 5.53
C ALA A 36 0.65 -8.94 6.26
N ALA A 37 1.93 -9.24 6.06
CA ALA A 37 3.03 -8.35 6.42
C ALA A 37 3.68 -7.83 5.14
N LEU A 38 3.75 -6.50 4.99
CA LEU A 38 4.35 -5.85 3.84
C LEU A 38 5.63 -5.14 4.27
N VAL A 39 6.73 -5.44 3.59
CA VAL A 39 8.03 -4.79 3.73
C VAL A 39 8.38 -4.21 2.37
N GLY A 40 8.93 -3.01 2.34
CA GLY A 40 9.17 -2.31 1.08
C GLY A 40 9.69 -0.90 1.29
N ALA A 41 9.73 -0.14 0.19
CA ALA A 41 10.23 1.22 0.17
C ALA A 41 9.15 2.20 -0.31
N PRO A 42 8.83 3.25 0.46
CA PRO A 42 7.93 4.30 0.00
C PRO A 42 8.66 5.24 -0.99
N GLN A 43 8.03 5.47 -2.14
CA GLN A 43 8.40 6.51 -3.10
C GLN A 43 7.42 7.67 -2.97
N LYS A 44 7.82 8.73 -2.26
CA LYS A 44 6.98 9.93 -2.04
C LYS A 44 7.04 10.83 -3.28
N LEU A 45 6.01 10.75 -4.11
CA LEU A 45 5.94 11.49 -5.38
C LEU A 45 5.37 12.90 -5.19
N ILE A 46 4.37 13.03 -4.31
CA ILE A 46 3.84 14.32 -3.87
C ILE A 46 3.95 14.34 -2.34
N GLN A 47 4.82 15.20 -1.83
CA GLN A 47 5.06 15.36 -0.40
C GLN A 47 3.86 16.08 0.26
N SER A 48 3.35 15.51 1.34
CA SER A 48 2.30 16.11 2.16
C SER A 48 2.71 16.17 3.63
N THR A 49 2.14 17.10 4.39
CA THR A 49 2.00 16.89 5.83
C THR A 49 0.93 15.81 6.01
N PRO A 50 1.17 14.73 6.77
CA PRO A 50 0.25 13.60 6.83
C PRO A 50 -1.17 14.04 7.21
N PRO A 51 -2.14 14.00 6.28
CA PRO A 51 -3.51 14.31 6.62
C PRO A 51 -4.13 13.14 7.40
N PRO A 52 -5.27 13.35 8.07
CA PRO A 52 -5.88 12.31 8.87
C PRO A 52 -6.36 11.13 8.03
N LEU A 53 -6.63 11.30 6.71
CA LEU A 53 -7.20 10.26 5.86
C LEU A 53 -6.24 9.80 4.77
N ARG A 54 -6.22 8.49 4.55
CA ARG A 54 -5.45 7.83 3.49
C ARG A 54 -6.36 6.88 2.71
N TYR A 55 -6.33 7.00 1.39
CA TYR A 55 -6.81 5.95 0.50
C TYR A 55 -5.63 5.05 0.15
N LEU A 56 -5.79 3.75 0.40
CA LEU A 56 -4.77 2.74 0.14
C LEU A 56 -5.33 1.75 -0.86
N TYR A 57 -4.55 1.45 -1.89
CA TYR A 57 -4.86 0.43 -2.88
C TYR A 57 -3.71 -0.57 -2.92
N LEU A 58 -3.98 -1.76 -2.37
CA LEU A 58 -3.07 -2.91 -2.35
C LEU A 58 -3.19 -3.60 -3.70
N MET A 59 -2.20 -3.36 -4.55
CA MET A 59 -2.21 -3.76 -5.95
C MET A 59 -1.45 -5.06 -6.13
N ARG A 60 -2.06 -5.98 -6.88
CA ARG A 60 -1.44 -7.21 -7.36
C ARG A 60 -1.13 -7.08 -8.83
N ARG A 61 0.04 -7.54 -9.25
CA ARG A 61 0.38 -7.58 -10.68
C ARG A 61 -0.40 -8.68 -11.39
N LYS A 62 -0.60 -8.52 -12.69
CA LYS A 62 -1.09 -9.61 -13.55
C LYS A 62 -0.15 -10.82 -13.53
N ALA A 63 -0.73 -12.02 -13.56
CA ALA A 63 0.01 -13.29 -13.47
C ALA A 63 1.18 -13.42 -14.46
N GLN A 64 1.06 -12.82 -15.66
CA GLN A 64 2.06 -12.90 -16.74
C GLN A 64 3.10 -11.77 -16.72
N THR A 65 2.98 -10.79 -15.81
CA THR A 65 3.91 -9.66 -15.68
C THR A 65 4.94 -9.98 -14.60
N THR A 66 6.24 -9.84 -14.86
CA THR A 66 7.24 -10.01 -13.79
C THR A 66 7.13 -8.89 -12.75
N HIS A 67 7.63 -9.12 -11.53
CA HIS A 67 7.61 -8.08 -10.49
C HIS A 67 8.41 -6.84 -10.93
N ASP A 68 9.60 -7.01 -11.50
CA ASP A 68 10.42 -5.90 -11.99
C ASP A 68 9.73 -5.10 -13.09
N ALA A 69 9.10 -5.77 -14.07
CA ALA A 69 8.36 -5.09 -15.13
C ALA A 69 7.11 -4.37 -14.60
N TYR A 70 6.47 -4.93 -13.58
CA TYR A 70 5.36 -4.29 -12.89
C TYR A 70 5.80 -3.01 -12.17
N ILE A 71 6.87 -3.08 -11.36
CA ILE A 71 7.38 -1.92 -10.61
C ILE A 71 7.88 -0.83 -11.57
N ASP A 72 8.57 -1.21 -12.64
CA ASP A 72 9.06 -0.29 -13.67
C ASP A 72 7.90 0.51 -14.31
N TYR A 73 6.85 -0.19 -14.78
CA TYR A 73 5.66 0.46 -15.35
C TYR A 73 4.93 1.31 -14.31
N TYR A 74 4.73 0.78 -13.10
CA TYR A 74 4.04 1.47 -12.02
C TYR A 74 4.73 2.79 -11.67
N PHE A 75 6.06 2.81 -11.61
CA PHE A 75 6.82 4.00 -11.26
C PHE A 75 6.96 4.99 -12.43
N HIS A 76 7.26 4.52 -13.65
CA HIS A 76 7.57 5.41 -14.76
C HIS A 76 6.34 5.85 -15.57
N ASN A 77 5.24 5.08 -15.55
CA ASN A 77 4.03 5.38 -16.32
C ASN A 77 2.85 5.74 -15.42
N HIS A 78 2.55 4.90 -14.44
CA HIS A 78 1.36 5.09 -13.61
C HIS A 78 1.53 6.21 -12.56
N SER A 79 2.75 6.67 -12.29
CA SER A 79 3.00 7.78 -11.35
C SER A 79 2.28 9.08 -11.71
N ASN A 80 1.99 9.31 -12.99
CA ASN A 80 1.21 10.46 -13.44
C ASN A 80 -0.21 10.49 -12.82
N PHE A 81 -0.75 9.33 -12.43
CA PHE A 81 -2.05 9.22 -11.76
C PHE A 81 -2.17 10.15 -10.56
N GLY A 82 -1.16 10.21 -9.69
CA GLY A 82 -1.20 11.10 -8.52
C GLY A 82 -1.23 12.59 -8.91
N PHE A 83 -0.52 12.98 -9.95
CA PHE A 83 -0.47 14.39 -10.38
C PHE A 83 -1.77 14.87 -11.04
N ILE A 84 -2.56 13.96 -11.61
CA ILE A 84 -3.85 14.28 -12.22
C ILE A 84 -5.05 14.03 -11.31
N THR A 85 -4.84 13.36 -10.17
CA THR A 85 -5.92 13.08 -9.21
C THR A 85 -6.30 14.39 -8.49
N PRO A 86 -7.55 14.85 -8.58
CA PRO A 86 -7.98 16.08 -7.94
C PRO A 86 -8.12 15.91 -6.43
N ASN A 87 -7.90 17.00 -5.70
CA ASN A 87 -8.19 17.13 -4.26
C ASN A 87 -7.48 16.11 -3.35
N ILE A 88 -6.30 15.64 -3.76
CA ILE A 88 -5.34 14.95 -2.88
C ILE A 88 -4.23 15.91 -2.47
N SER A 89 -3.71 15.77 -1.26
CA SER A 89 -2.59 16.57 -0.76
C SER A 89 -1.24 15.88 -0.91
N GLY A 90 -1.23 14.58 -1.18
CA GLY A 90 -0.02 13.76 -1.28
C GLY A 90 -0.24 12.43 -1.99
N TYR A 91 0.84 11.88 -2.53
CA TYR A 91 0.84 10.63 -3.28
C TYR A 91 2.14 9.86 -3.03
N THR A 92 1.99 8.62 -2.56
CA THR A 92 3.11 7.70 -2.31
C THR A 92 2.88 6.40 -3.06
N GLN A 93 3.93 5.90 -3.68
CA GLN A 93 3.99 4.53 -4.20
C GLN A 93 4.87 3.69 -3.28
N PHE A 94 4.27 2.76 -2.53
CA PHE A 94 5.03 1.79 -1.74
C PHE A 94 5.36 0.58 -2.60
N HIS A 95 6.65 0.34 -2.86
CA HIS A 95 7.12 -0.81 -3.64
C HIS A 95 7.43 -1.95 -2.69
N VAL A 96 6.69 -3.06 -2.79
CA VAL A 96 6.80 -4.19 -1.87
C VAL A 96 7.99 -5.06 -2.26
N ASP A 97 8.86 -5.37 -1.30
CA ASP A 97 9.84 -6.44 -1.42
C ASP A 97 9.16 -7.77 -1.08
N ALA A 98 8.88 -8.58 -2.10
CA ALA A 98 8.17 -9.84 -1.94
C ALA A 98 8.90 -10.85 -1.05
N ALA A 99 10.23 -10.92 -1.13
CA ALA A 99 11.02 -11.88 -0.35
C ALA A 99 11.03 -11.49 1.13
N MET A 100 11.27 -10.22 1.42
CA MET A 100 11.27 -9.71 2.80
C MET A 100 9.89 -9.73 3.43
N SER A 101 8.84 -9.44 2.65
CA SER A 101 7.44 -9.55 3.08
C SER A 101 7.07 -10.99 3.42
N SER A 102 7.46 -11.96 2.58
CA SER A 102 7.22 -13.38 2.86
C SER A 102 7.91 -13.85 4.13
N GLU A 103 9.15 -13.42 4.37
CA GLU A 103 9.88 -13.76 5.60
C GLU A 103 9.26 -13.10 6.83
N ALA A 104 8.86 -11.82 6.74
CA ALA A 104 8.16 -11.13 7.80
C ALA A 104 6.83 -11.80 8.14
N ALA A 105 6.02 -12.14 7.13
CA ALA A 105 4.73 -12.81 7.33
C ALA A 105 4.89 -14.13 8.08
N LYS A 106 5.85 -14.96 7.66
CA LYS A 106 6.18 -16.23 8.32
C LYS A 106 6.57 -16.03 9.78
N ARG A 107 7.41 -15.05 10.08
CA ARG A 107 7.87 -14.78 11.46
C ARG A 107 6.79 -14.18 12.35
N LEU A 108 5.87 -13.42 11.78
CA LEU A 108 4.75 -12.83 12.51
C LEU A 108 3.54 -13.76 12.63
N GLY A 109 3.55 -14.93 11.98
CA GLY A 109 2.44 -15.88 12.01
C GLY A 109 1.20 -15.38 11.27
N VAL A 110 1.36 -14.54 10.26
CA VAL A 110 0.27 -14.05 9.39
C VAL A 110 0.35 -14.68 8.00
N GLY A 111 -0.76 -14.62 7.27
CA GLY A 111 -0.86 -15.12 5.90
C GLY A 111 0.12 -14.45 4.94
N THR A 112 0.46 -15.17 3.87
CA THR A 112 1.30 -14.66 2.78
C THR A 112 0.38 -14.22 1.63
N THR A 113 -0.33 -13.12 1.84
CA THR A 113 -1.10 -12.51 0.76
C THR A 113 -0.15 -11.76 -0.17
N VAL A 114 -0.17 -12.08 -1.47
CA VAL A 114 0.69 -11.42 -2.46
C VAL A 114 0.17 -10.00 -2.70
N VAL A 115 1.02 -9.01 -2.51
CA VAL A 115 0.81 -7.60 -2.87
C VAL A 115 2.12 -7.12 -3.47
N ASP A 116 2.08 -6.48 -4.63
CA ASP A 116 3.27 -6.01 -5.34
C ASP A 116 3.56 -4.53 -5.06
N SER A 117 2.51 -3.73 -4.82
CA SER A 117 2.65 -2.35 -4.37
C SER A 117 1.44 -1.86 -3.59
N VAL A 118 1.60 -0.73 -2.90
CA VAL A 118 0.49 0.06 -2.36
C VAL A 118 0.51 1.44 -3.02
N SER A 119 -0.60 1.83 -3.64
CA SER A 119 -0.86 3.21 -4.03
C SER A 119 -1.54 3.93 -2.87
N GLU A 120 -0.94 5.00 -2.40
CA GLU A 120 -1.44 5.77 -1.27
C GLU A 120 -1.74 7.21 -1.69
N LEU A 121 -3.00 7.63 -1.49
CA LEU A 121 -3.41 9.03 -1.63
C LEU A 121 -3.67 9.62 -0.25
N SER A 122 -3.02 10.75 0.02
CA SER A 122 -3.27 11.60 1.19
C SER A 122 -4.47 12.50 0.91
N ILE A 123 -5.51 12.41 1.74
CA ILE A 123 -6.81 13.09 1.52
C ILE A 123 -7.12 13.98 2.72
N GLU A 124 -7.45 15.24 2.46
CA GLU A 124 -7.85 16.18 3.53
C GLU A 124 -9.34 16.11 3.86
N SER A 125 -10.18 15.85 2.84
CA SER A 125 -11.64 15.78 2.97
C SER A 125 -12.22 14.75 2.01
N LEU A 126 -13.04 13.83 2.53
CA LEU A 126 -13.76 12.86 1.69
C LEU A 126 -14.74 13.54 0.74
N ASP A 127 -15.42 14.59 1.19
CA ASP A 127 -16.41 15.30 0.36
C ASP A 127 -15.72 15.93 -0.86
N LEU A 128 -14.61 16.64 -0.65
CA LEU A 128 -13.83 17.24 -1.75
C LEU A 128 -13.24 16.17 -2.67
N PHE A 129 -12.77 15.06 -2.10
CA PHE A 129 -12.25 13.95 -2.89
C PHE A 129 -13.33 13.37 -3.81
N PHE A 130 -14.53 13.08 -3.28
CA PHE A 130 -15.64 12.55 -4.06
C PHE A 130 -16.19 13.55 -5.08
N GLU A 131 -16.25 14.84 -4.76
CA GLU A 131 -16.58 15.89 -5.72
C GLU A 131 -15.59 15.91 -6.90
N GLY A 132 -14.29 15.75 -6.60
CA GLY A 132 -13.24 15.76 -7.60
C GLY A 132 -13.28 14.56 -8.56
N ILE A 133 -13.66 13.38 -8.06
CA ILE A 133 -13.73 12.14 -8.87
C ILE A 133 -15.15 11.79 -9.36
N GLY A 134 -16.14 12.60 -9.00
CA GLY A 134 -17.57 12.30 -9.15
C GLY A 134 -18.05 12.24 -10.60
N ASP A 135 -17.30 12.78 -11.55
CA ASP A 135 -17.59 12.66 -12.99
C ASP A 135 -17.20 11.28 -13.56
N GLY A 136 -16.46 10.47 -12.80
CA GLY A 136 -16.02 9.12 -13.15
C GLY A 136 -14.91 9.04 -14.20
N ARG A 137 -14.49 10.16 -14.82
CA ARG A 137 -13.51 10.16 -15.91
C ARG A 137 -12.15 9.65 -15.45
N LEU A 138 -11.68 10.13 -14.30
CA LEU A 138 -10.43 9.66 -13.70
C LEU A 138 -10.48 8.15 -13.43
N GLY A 139 -11.62 7.62 -12.98
CA GLY A 139 -11.79 6.20 -12.72
C GLY A 139 -11.72 5.34 -14.00
N ILE A 140 -12.24 5.85 -15.12
CA ILE A 140 -12.15 5.19 -16.43
C ILE A 140 -10.70 5.19 -16.93
N GLU A 141 -10.05 6.36 -16.93
CA GLU A 141 -8.66 6.51 -17.38
C GLU A 141 -7.70 5.64 -16.54
N ALA A 142 -7.89 5.64 -15.22
CA ALA A 142 -7.15 4.77 -14.30
C ALA A 142 -7.40 3.29 -14.59
N ALA A 143 -8.65 2.89 -14.85
CA ALA A 143 -8.98 1.51 -15.18
C ALA A 143 -8.36 1.04 -16.50
N GLU A 144 -8.31 1.89 -17.52
CA GLU A 144 -7.68 1.58 -18.80
C GLU A 144 -6.15 1.43 -18.67
N ASP A 145 -5.51 2.24 -17.83
CA ASP A 145 -4.08 2.12 -17.57
C ASP A 145 -3.77 0.89 -16.70
N GLU A 146 -4.48 0.71 -15.59
CA GLU A 146 -4.32 -0.43 -14.69
C GLU A 146 -4.58 -1.77 -15.38
N ALA A 147 -5.51 -1.82 -16.36
CA ALA A 147 -5.76 -2.99 -17.17
C ALA A 147 -4.51 -3.49 -17.93
N ARG A 148 -3.42 -2.74 -17.99
CA ARG A 148 -2.16 -3.16 -18.62
C ARG A 148 -1.28 -3.99 -17.68
N PHE A 149 -1.35 -3.76 -16.37
CA PHE A 149 -0.35 -4.30 -15.44
C PHE A 149 -0.91 -4.82 -14.09
N VAL A 150 -2.11 -4.40 -13.70
CA VAL A 150 -2.76 -4.73 -12.42
C VAL A 150 -3.80 -5.83 -12.61
N ASP A 151 -3.83 -6.76 -11.67
CA ASP A 151 -4.93 -7.69 -11.45
C ASP A 151 -5.94 -7.05 -10.49
N ARG A 152 -6.86 -6.26 -11.05
CA ARG A 152 -7.84 -5.46 -10.29
C ARG A 152 -8.80 -6.32 -9.48
N ASP A 153 -9.20 -7.47 -10.01
CA ASP A 153 -10.16 -8.38 -9.36
C ASP A 153 -9.59 -8.97 -8.07
N ASN A 154 -8.26 -9.10 -8.01
CA ASN A 154 -7.53 -9.52 -6.83
C ASN A 154 -6.83 -8.34 -6.13
N SER A 155 -7.10 -7.08 -6.47
CA SER A 155 -6.55 -5.94 -5.73
C SER A 155 -7.61 -5.39 -4.78
N VAL A 156 -7.18 -4.78 -3.68
CA VAL A 156 -8.11 -4.31 -2.63
C VAL A 156 -7.79 -2.88 -2.28
N SER A 157 -8.81 -2.03 -2.26
CA SER A 157 -8.68 -0.67 -1.75
C SER A 157 -9.51 -0.43 -0.50
N PHE A 158 -9.04 0.47 0.34
CA PHE A 158 -9.74 0.92 1.53
C PHE A 158 -9.33 2.33 1.92
N LEU A 159 -10.20 2.99 2.67
CA LEU A 159 -9.91 4.26 3.35
C LEU A 159 -9.62 3.98 4.81
N CYS A 160 -8.61 4.64 5.36
CA CYS A 160 -8.34 4.62 6.79
C CYS A 160 -7.99 6.00 7.31
N SER A 161 -8.24 6.19 8.61
CA SER A 161 -7.62 7.29 9.34
C SER A 161 -6.27 6.85 9.93
N ALA A 162 -5.27 7.72 9.87
CA ALA A 162 -3.98 7.48 10.52
C ALA A 162 -3.91 8.22 11.86
N GLU A 163 -3.47 7.51 12.90
CA GLU A 163 -3.16 8.10 14.20
C GLU A 163 -1.71 7.72 14.54
N THR A 164 -0.88 8.74 14.79
CA THR A 164 0.51 8.51 15.18
C THR A 164 0.59 8.33 16.69
N ILE A 165 0.97 7.12 17.12
CA ILE A 165 1.28 6.85 18.51
C ILE A 165 2.74 7.23 18.74
N VAL A 166 2.98 8.35 19.42
CA VAL A 166 4.32 8.75 19.86
C VAL A 166 4.59 8.07 21.22
N PRO A 167 5.72 7.35 21.38
CA PRO A 167 6.08 6.73 22.65
C PRO A 167 6.38 7.74 23.78
#